data_AF-A0A2W4JV29-F1
#
_entry.id   AF-A0A2W4JV29-F1
#
_cell.length_a   1.000
_cell.length_b   1.000
_cell.length_c   1.000
_cell.angle_alpha   90.00
_cell.angle_beta   90.00
_cell.angle_gamma   90.00
#
_symmetry.space_group_name_H-M   'P 1'
#
loop_
_entity.id
_entity.type
_entity.pdbx_description
1 polymer ?
#
loop_
_entity_poly.entity_id
_entity_poly.type
_entity_poly.pdbx_seq_one_letter_code
_entity_poly.pdbx_strand_id
1 'polypeptide(L)'
;AEQFGMPMGPITLADTVGLDICAVVGKQLVPEAAPPRKLSQLVEAGKLGKKSGEGFYRWHEGKPVKGPAGHVDETLIRRLLTPYLDEARRAVEEGIVADADLADAGLIFGTGFAPFRGGPLHYARSLEQEQH
;
A
#
# COMPACT_ATOMS: atom_id res chain seq x y z
N ALA A 1 4.87 7.27 4.66
CA ALA A 1 5.36 5.89 4.51
C ALA A 1 6.70 5.72 5.23
N GLU A 2 7.79 6.32 4.76
CA GLU A 2 9.11 6.22 5.43
C GLU A 2 9.05 6.76 6.88
N GLN A 3 8.42 7.93 7.10
CA GLN A 3 8.14 8.45 8.44
C GLN A 3 7.24 7.54 9.30
N PHE A 4 6.40 6.71 8.66
CA PHE A 4 5.54 5.76 9.35
C PHE A 4 6.30 4.48 9.73
N GLY A 5 7.48 4.24 9.13
CA GLY A 5 8.33 3.06 9.33
C GLY A 5 8.26 2.03 8.20
N MET A 6 7.59 2.33 7.07
CA MET A 6 7.54 1.43 5.91
C MET A 6 8.77 1.63 5.02
N PRO A 7 9.29 0.57 4.36
CA PRO A 7 10.47 0.65 3.52
C PRO A 7 10.24 1.46 2.24
N MET A 8 8.99 1.58 1.78
CA MET A 8 8.63 2.26 0.55
C MET A 8 7.22 2.83 0.61
N GLY A 9 6.99 3.97 -0.06
CA GLY A 9 5.65 4.55 -0.22
C GLY A 9 4.80 3.82 -1.27
N PRO A 10 3.46 3.92 -1.18
CA PRO A 10 2.54 3.13 -2.01
C PRO A 10 2.72 3.39 -3.51
N ILE A 11 2.98 4.63 -3.91
CA ILE A 11 3.20 4.98 -5.33
C ILE A 11 4.53 4.41 -5.85
N THR A 12 5.60 4.53 -5.08
CA THR A 12 6.90 3.95 -5.45
C THR A 12 6.82 2.42 -5.51
N LEU A 13 6.06 1.80 -4.61
CA LEU A 13 5.82 0.36 -4.59
C LEU A 13 5.07 -0.08 -5.85
N ALA A 14 3.98 0.61 -6.20
CA ALA A 14 3.21 0.34 -7.41
C ALA A 14 4.07 0.45 -8.67
N ASP A 15 4.87 1.52 -8.81
CA ASP A 15 5.80 1.67 -9.94
C ASP A 15 6.88 0.57 -9.95
N THR A 16 7.31 0.07 -8.79
CA THR A 16 8.33 -1.00 -8.69
C THR A 16 7.76 -2.35 -9.10
N VAL A 17 6.52 -2.66 -8.68
CA VAL A 17 5.80 -3.89 -9.04
C VAL A 17 5.42 -3.90 -10.52
N GLY A 18 4.91 -2.77 -11.02
CA GLY A 18 4.43 -2.62 -12.39
C GLY A 18 2.95 -2.23 -12.42
N LEU A 19 2.63 -1.12 -13.08
CA LEU A 19 1.28 -0.55 -13.08
C LEU A 19 0.26 -1.40 -13.83
N ASP A 20 0.70 -2.13 -14.85
CA ASP A 20 -0.11 -3.13 -15.56
C ASP A 20 -0.51 -4.30 -14.63
N ILE A 21 0.43 -4.78 -13.81
CA ILE A 21 0.15 -5.81 -12.82
C ILE A 21 -0.84 -5.30 -11.78
N CYS A 22 -0.65 -4.08 -11.27
CA CYS A 22 -1.61 -3.46 -10.34
C CYS A 22 -3.01 -3.36 -10.95
N ALA A 23 -3.12 -3.00 -12.24
CA ALA A 23 -4.41 -2.90 -12.92
C ALA A 23 -5.10 -4.27 -13.08
N VAL A 24 -4.34 -5.32 -13.45
CA VAL A 24 -4.88 -6.68 -13.59
C VAL A 24 -5.36 -7.23 -12.25
N VAL A 25 -4.51 -7.16 -11.21
CA VAL A 25 -4.84 -7.66 -9.87
C VAL A 25 -6.00 -6.88 -9.28
N GLY A 26 -6.01 -5.55 -9.42
CA GLY A 26 -7.12 -4.72 -8.94
C GLY A 26 -8.47 -5.11 -9.56
N LYS A 27 -8.50 -5.39 -10.86
CA LYS A 27 -9.71 -5.85 -11.56
C LYS A 27 -10.15 -7.25 -11.11
N GLN A 28 -9.23 -8.11 -10.72
CA GLN A 28 -9.55 -9.45 -10.20
C GLN A 28 -10.09 -9.40 -8.77
N LEU A 29 -9.49 -8.57 -7.91
CA LEU A 29 -9.88 -8.43 -6.51
C LEU A 29 -11.20 -7.66 -6.35
N VAL A 30 -11.42 -6.62 -7.16
CA VAL A 30 -12.58 -5.74 -7.03
C VAL A 30 -13.16 -5.44 -8.43
N PRO A 31 -13.83 -6.42 -9.07
CA PRO A 31 -14.26 -6.30 -10.48
C PRO A 31 -15.23 -5.15 -10.75
N GLU A 32 -16.02 -4.75 -9.75
CA GLU A 32 -16.97 -3.65 -9.83
C GLU A 32 -16.32 -2.26 -9.68
N ALA A 33 -15.08 -2.19 -9.19
CA ALA A 33 -14.39 -0.93 -8.97
C ALA A 33 -13.64 -0.49 -10.24
N ALA A 34 -13.92 0.72 -10.70
CA ALA A 34 -13.10 1.35 -11.73
C ALA A 34 -11.71 1.68 -11.18
N PRO A 35 -10.62 1.36 -11.91
CA PRO A 35 -9.28 1.77 -11.51
C PRO A 35 -9.17 3.30 -11.45
N PRO A 36 -8.26 3.84 -10.61
CA PRO A 36 -8.00 5.28 -10.61
C PRO A 36 -7.65 5.78 -12.02
N ARG A 37 -8.31 6.84 -12.50
CA ARG A 37 -8.15 7.35 -13.88
C ARG A 37 -6.69 7.51 -14.29
N LYS A 38 -5.85 8.00 -13.38
CA LYS A 38 -4.42 8.21 -13.64
C LYS A 38 -3.67 6.89 -13.87
N LEU A 39 -4.02 5.82 -13.16
CA LEU A 39 -3.46 4.50 -13.37
C LEU A 39 -3.78 3.99 -14.78
N SER A 40 -5.05 4.07 -15.19
CA SER A 40 -5.48 3.67 -16.54
C SER A 40 -4.72 4.40 -17.62
N GLN A 41 -4.64 5.74 -17.53
CA GLN A 41 -3.91 6.57 -18.50
C GLN A 41 -2.43 6.19 -18.62
N LEU A 42 -1.77 5.86 -17.50
CA LEU A 42 -0.36 5.45 -17.51
C LEU A 42 -0.19 4.08 -18.17
N VAL A 43 -1.06 3.12 -17.84
CA VAL A 43 -1.03 1.78 -18.45
C VAL A 43 -1.30 1.84 -19.94
N GLU A 44 -2.32 2.60 -20.37
CA GLU A 44 -2.64 2.82 -21.79
C GLU A 44 -1.50 3.49 -22.55
N ALA A 45 -0.74 4.38 -21.90
CA ALA A 45 0.42 5.04 -22.46
C ALA A 45 1.71 4.19 -22.42
N GLY A 46 1.67 2.95 -21.95
CA GLY A 46 2.85 2.09 -21.79
C GLY A 46 3.83 2.55 -20.69
N LYS A 47 3.40 3.46 -19.81
CA LYS A 47 4.18 3.96 -18.67
C LYS A 47 3.93 3.08 -17.46
N LEU A 48 4.59 1.93 -17.44
CA LEU A 48 4.34 0.83 -16.50
C LEU A 48 5.17 0.91 -15.21
N GLY A 49 5.90 2.00 -14.95
CA GLY A 49 6.73 2.17 -13.76
C GLY A 49 8.21 1.94 -14.03
N LYS A 50 8.91 1.35 -13.07
CA LYS A 50 10.38 1.17 -13.11
C LYS A 50 10.84 0.41 -14.35
N LYS A 51 10.10 -0.62 -14.75
CA LYS A 51 10.47 -1.49 -15.89
C LYS A 51 10.43 -0.78 -17.25
N SER A 52 9.61 0.25 -17.40
CA SER A 52 9.51 1.06 -18.62
C SER A 52 10.25 2.40 -18.51
N GLY A 53 10.93 2.66 -17.39
CA GLY A 53 11.62 3.93 -17.12
C GLY A 53 10.70 5.08 -16.70
N GLU A 54 9.38 4.92 -16.77
CA GLU A 54 8.40 5.92 -16.37
C GLU A 54 7.06 5.27 -15.97
N GLY A 55 6.47 5.77 -14.88
CA GLY A 55 5.12 5.47 -14.39
C GLY A 55 4.56 6.69 -13.69
N PHE A 56 4.23 6.59 -12.40
CA PHE A 56 3.95 7.77 -11.58
C PHE A 56 5.20 8.65 -11.37
N TYR A 57 6.38 8.01 -11.33
CA TYR A 57 7.67 8.70 -11.35
C TYR A 57 8.42 8.43 -12.65
N ARG A 58 9.33 9.33 -13.01
CA ARG A 58 10.42 8.97 -13.93
C ARG A 58 11.48 8.21 -13.15
N TRP A 59 12.05 7.20 -13.78
CA TRP A 59 13.08 6.35 -13.18
C TRP A 59 14.41 6.57 -13.88
N HIS A 60 15.44 6.88 -13.10
CA HIS A 60 16.82 7.06 -13.56
C HIS A 60 17.74 6.18 -12.72
N GLU A 61 18.55 5.34 -13.37
CA GLU A 61 19.47 4.40 -12.69
C GLU A 61 18.79 3.60 -11.57
N GLY A 62 17.57 3.14 -11.82
CA GLY A 62 16.79 2.34 -10.88
C GLY A 62 16.24 3.10 -9.67
N LYS A 63 16.36 4.42 -9.62
CA LYS A 63 15.81 5.30 -8.57
C LYS A 63 14.68 6.20 -9.12
N PRO A 64 13.61 6.45 -8.35
CA PRO A 64 12.55 7.36 -8.77
C PRO A 64 13.00 8.81 -8.61
N VAL A 65 12.80 9.62 -9.66
CA VAL A 65 12.98 11.07 -9.62
C VAL A 65 11.71 11.69 -9.03
N LYS A 66 11.72 11.91 -7.71
CA LYS A 66 10.58 12.45 -6.96
C LYS A 66 10.54 13.98 -7.09
N GLY A 67 9.37 14.52 -7.42
CA GLY A 67 9.09 15.96 -7.29
C GLY A 67 8.85 16.37 -5.83
N PRO A 68 8.53 17.65 -5.57
CA PRO A 68 8.13 18.08 -4.22
C PRO A 68 6.94 17.27 -3.73
N ALA A 69 7.02 16.78 -2.49
CA ALA A 69 5.92 16.05 -1.88
C ALA A 69 4.74 17.00 -1.65
N GLY A 70 3.53 16.55 -1.99
CA GLY A 70 2.31 17.25 -1.59
C GLY A 70 2.14 17.22 -0.07
N HIS A 71 1.24 18.06 0.44
CA HIS A 71 0.88 18.02 1.86
C HIS A 71 0.28 16.65 2.20
N VAL A 72 0.83 16.00 3.22
CA VAL A 72 0.32 14.75 3.77
C VAL A 72 -0.27 15.09 5.13
N ASP A 73 -1.59 14.98 5.24
CA ASP A 73 -2.32 15.14 6.49
C ASP A 73 -2.72 13.78 7.07
N GLU A 74 -3.22 13.81 8.30
CA GLU A 74 -3.69 12.61 8.99
C GLU A 74 -4.88 11.96 8.28
N THR A 75 -5.74 12.75 7.64
CA THR A 75 -6.88 12.26 6.87
C THR A 75 -6.43 11.34 5.73
N LEU A 76 -5.41 11.74 4.98
CA LEU A 76 -4.84 10.94 3.91
C LEU A 76 -4.20 9.67 4.45
N ILE A 77 -3.46 9.76 5.57
CA ILE A 77 -2.86 8.59 6.22
C ILE A 77 -3.94 7.60 6.63
N ARG A 78 -5.00 8.06 7.31
CA ARG A 78 -6.13 7.22 7.72
C ARG A 78 -6.81 6.58 6.51
N ARG A 79 -7.10 7.34 5.47
CA ARG A 79 -7.71 6.80 4.23
C ARG A 79 -6.89 5.69 3.57
N LEU A 80 -5.57 5.72 3.70
CA LEU A 80 -4.68 4.68 3.17
C LEU A 80 -4.59 3.47 4.11
N LEU A 81 -4.55 3.69 5.43
CA LEU A 81 -4.37 2.62 6.41
C LEU A 81 -5.67 1.89 6.75
N THR A 82 -6.80 2.58 6.86
CA THR A 82 -8.09 1.96 7.23
C THR A 82 -8.41 0.70 6.43
N PRO A 83 -8.46 0.71 5.07
CA PRO A 83 -8.77 -0.51 4.32
C PRO A 83 -7.74 -1.63 4.52
N TYR A 84 -6.47 -1.28 4.75
CA TYR A 84 -5.41 -2.23 5.03
C TYR A 84 -5.61 -2.92 6.39
N LEU A 85 -5.94 -2.13 7.42
CA LEU A 85 -6.19 -2.64 8.77
C LEU A 85 -7.47 -3.47 8.84
N ASP A 86 -8.53 -3.02 8.16
CA ASP A 86 -9.80 -3.72 8.12
C ASP A 86 -9.69 -5.07 7.42
N GLU A 87 -8.90 -5.15 6.35
CA GLU A 87 -8.66 -6.42 5.66
C GLU A 87 -7.84 -7.39 6.50
N ALA A 88 -6.80 -6.91 7.19
CA ALA A 88 -6.05 -7.73 8.12
C ALA A 88 -6.94 -8.31 9.24
N ARG A 89 -7.90 -7.51 9.72
CA ARG A 89 -8.84 -7.94 10.76
C ARG A 89 -9.81 -9.00 10.22
N ARG A 90 -10.41 -8.74 9.05
CA ARG A 90 -11.31 -9.69 8.38
C ARG A 90 -10.65 -11.04 8.12
N ALA A 91 -9.40 -11.06 7.69
CA ALA A 91 -8.68 -12.32 7.45
C ALA A 91 -8.56 -13.20 8.70
N VAL A 92 -8.45 -12.60 9.89
CA VAL A 92 -8.46 -13.34 11.16
C VAL A 92 -9.88 -13.74 11.55
N GLU A 93 -10.85 -12.84 11.42
CA GLU A 93 -12.27 -13.11 11.74
C GLU A 93 -12.87 -14.24 10.90
N GLU A 94 -12.49 -14.32 9.62
CA GLU A 94 -12.90 -15.36 8.68
C GLU A 94 -12.11 -16.67 8.85
N GLY A 95 -11.12 -16.70 9.76
CA GLY A 95 -10.27 -17.87 10.01
C GLY A 95 -9.30 -18.20 8.87
N ILE A 96 -9.02 -17.25 7.97
CA ILE A 96 -8.00 -17.38 6.92
C ILE A 96 -6.60 -17.43 7.56
N VAL A 97 -6.41 -16.65 8.64
CA VAL A 97 -5.22 -16.67 9.48
C VAL A 97 -5.62 -17.07 10.90
N ALA A 98 -4.83 -17.92 11.55
CA ALA A 98 -5.22 -18.53 12.83
C ALA A 98 -5.35 -17.52 13.98
N ASP A 99 -4.53 -16.46 14.01
CA ASP A 99 -4.56 -15.42 15.03
C ASP A 99 -3.94 -14.09 14.54
N ALA A 100 -4.07 -13.06 15.38
CA ALA A 100 -3.61 -11.71 15.08
C ALA A 100 -2.07 -11.59 15.03
N ASP A 101 -1.35 -12.38 15.83
CA ASP A 101 0.12 -12.29 15.90
C ASP A 101 0.74 -12.86 14.61
N LEU A 102 0.17 -13.95 14.08
CA LEU A 102 0.55 -14.51 12.78
C LEU A 102 0.20 -13.57 11.63
N ALA A 103 -0.96 -12.91 11.68
CA ALA A 103 -1.33 -11.91 10.68
C ALA A 103 -0.35 -10.71 10.70
N ASP A 104 -0.02 -10.21 11.89
CA ASP A 104 0.92 -9.11 12.06
C ASP A 104 2.32 -9.47 11.56
N ALA A 105 2.84 -10.63 11.95
CA ALA A 105 4.13 -11.13 11.47
C ALA A 105 4.14 -11.27 9.94
N GLY A 106 3.10 -11.88 9.36
CA GLY A 106 2.97 -12.06 7.92
C GLY A 106 2.97 -10.73 7.16
N LEU A 107 2.27 -9.72 7.66
CA LEU A 107 2.18 -8.40 7.02
C LEU A 107 3.45 -7.57 7.20
N ILE A 108 4.15 -7.70 8.33
CA ILE A 108 5.49 -7.13 8.54
C ILE A 108 6.47 -7.70 7.53
N PHE A 109 6.62 -9.02 7.46
CA PHE A 109 7.63 -9.66 6.61
C PHE A 109 7.25 -9.69 5.13
N GLY A 110 5.96 -9.77 4.81
CA GLY A 110 5.48 -9.85 3.43
C GLY A 110 5.35 -8.50 2.76
N THR A 111 4.72 -7.53 3.42
CA THR A 111 4.39 -6.23 2.80
C THR A 111 5.27 -5.08 3.28
N GLY A 112 6.08 -5.32 4.33
CA GLY A 112 6.92 -4.29 4.94
C GLY A 112 6.15 -3.34 5.85
N PHE A 113 5.08 -3.81 6.52
CA PHE A 113 4.43 -3.01 7.54
C PHE A 113 5.43 -2.64 8.65
N ALA A 114 5.33 -1.42 9.18
CA ALA A 114 6.29 -0.83 10.10
C ALA A 114 6.55 -1.72 11.34
N PRO A 115 7.72 -2.40 11.43
CA PRO A 115 7.96 -3.42 12.47
C PRO A 115 7.91 -2.85 13.89
N PHE A 116 8.40 -1.63 14.07
CA PHE A 116 8.42 -0.93 15.36
C PHE A 116 7.02 -0.57 15.90
N ARG A 117 5.96 -0.79 15.11
CA ARG A 117 4.57 -0.59 15.52
C ARG A 117 3.86 -1.89 15.92
N GLY A 118 4.57 -3.02 15.91
CA GLY A 118 4.05 -4.34 16.29
C GLY A 118 3.25 -5.05 15.21
N GLY A 119 2.96 -4.40 14.08
CA GLY A 119 2.12 -4.93 13.01
C GLY A 119 0.80 -4.14 12.87
N PRO A 120 0.02 -4.38 11.80
CA PRO A 120 -1.22 -3.66 11.55
C PRO A 120 -2.28 -3.83 12.64
N LEU A 121 -2.55 -5.04 13.13
CA LEU A 121 -3.56 -5.30 14.14
C LEU A 121 -3.13 -4.79 15.51
N HIS A 122 -1.86 -4.96 15.88
CA HIS A 122 -1.28 -4.31 17.05
C HIS A 122 -1.43 -2.77 16.98
N TYR A 123 -1.11 -2.17 15.83
CA TYR A 123 -1.27 -0.74 15.62
C TYR A 123 -2.74 -0.27 15.66
N ALA A 124 -3.67 -1.07 15.12
CA ALA A 124 -5.10 -0.76 15.19
C ALA A 124 -5.58 -0.69 16.65
N ARG A 125 -5.18 -1.66 17.48
CA ARG A 125 -5.52 -1.67 18.91
C ARG A 125 -4.97 -0.45 19.65
N SER A 126 -3.75 0.00 19.35
CA SER A 126 -3.21 1.20 20.00
C SER A 126 -3.99 2.47 19.67
N LEU A 127 -4.52 2.57 18.44
CA LEU A 127 -5.36 3.71 18.03
C LEU A 127 -6.74 3.72 18.71
N GLU A 128 -7.29 2.55 19.02
CA GLU A 128 -8.57 2.41 19.73
C GLU A 128 -8.41 2.76 21.22
N GLN A 129 -7.26 2.45 21.82
CA GLN A 129 -6.93 2.77 23.21
C GLN A 129 -6.67 4.26 23.43
N GLU A 130 -6.12 4.98 22.44
CA GLU A 130 -5.91 6.43 22.52
C GLU A 130 -7.21 7.26 22.38
N GLN A 131 -8.32 6.62 21.98
CA GLN A 131 -9.62 7.28 21.80
C GLN A 131 -10.58 7.10 23.00
N HIS A 132 -10.15 6.40 24.05
CA HIS A 132 -10.82 6.28 25.35
C HIS A 132 -10.04 7.03 26.43
#